data_AF-A0A7D9JWB8-F1
#
_entry.id   AF-A0A7D9JWB8-F1
#
_cell.length_a   1.000
_cell.length_b   1.000
_cell.length_c   1.000
_cell.angle_alpha   90.00
_cell.angle_beta   90.00
_cell.angle_gamma   90.00
#
_symmetry.space_group_name_H-M   'P 1'
#
loop_
_entity.id
_entity.type
_entity.pdbx_description
1 polymer ?
#
loop_
_entity_poly.entity_id
_entity_poly.type
_entity_poly.pdbx_seq_one_letter_code
_entity_poly.pdbx_strand_id
1 'polypeptide(L)'
;MAFKYIWCCCMFLCYFVYGNSEDLTTHPGHLKPIGSHGEILNVESMDYFPDPGVFFTNFVHGSKPLVVRGGAKISPAYSLWTDEYLGNFEEGKKEIVVVEQAKKENRTLSPEEVPFTEFVQRYRNEDIYLVNDLPEFLSKDVFLPPSLLCQDVVDYLLAKLMWFSNGGTKSVLHYDSAENINCLFAGAKKLYLIDPNKYSDKVTIENVKSAYSDVDVERVDFVKYPGLAKVEYHYVEMQPGDCLYIPYGWYGDDIAISCSYTCGLRCGLAEVYWRSLCGLSVV
;
A
#
# COMPACT_ATOMS: atom_id res chain seq x y z
N MET A 1 -32.97 12.37 -73.50
CA MET A 1 -33.49 11.04 -73.10
C MET A 1 -32.34 10.20 -72.58
N ALA A 2 -32.54 9.58 -71.42
CA ALA A 2 -31.84 8.44 -70.84
C ALA A 2 -30.36 8.57 -70.44
N PHE A 3 -30.15 8.94 -69.16
CA PHE A 3 -29.05 8.42 -68.34
C PHE A 3 -29.13 6.88 -68.30
N LYS A 4 -28.02 6.19 -68.57
CA LYS A 4 -27.83 4.78 -68.21
C LYS A 4 -26.70 4.68 -67.20
N TYR A 5 -27.08 4.44 -65.96
CA TYR A 5 -26.20 4.08 -64.86
C TYR A 5 -25.56 2.72 -65.15
N ILE A 6 -24.23 2.67 -65.07
CA ILE A 6 -23.46 1.43 -65.00
C ILE A 6 -23.44 1.01 -63.53
N TRP A 7 -23.91 -0.19 -63.25
CA TRP A 7 -23.90 -0.84 -61.95
C TRP A 7 -23.11 -2.15 -62.05
N CYS A 8 -22.57 -2.60 -60.91
CA CYS A 8 -21.68 -3.77 -60.68
C CYS A 8 -20.18 -3.48 -60.80
N CYS A 9 -19.32 -3.81 -59.83
CA CYS A 9 -19.50 -4.39 -58.49
C CYS A 9 -18.22 -4.04 -57.72
N CYS A 10 -18.30 -3.14 -56.75
CA CYS A 10 -17.22 -3.01 -55.76
C CYS A 10 -17.37 -4.17 -54.78
N MET A 11 -16.51 -5.19 -54.90
CA MET A 11 -16.30 -6.16 -53.82
C MET A 11 -15.80 -5.40 -52.60
N PHE A 12 -16.70 -5.08 -51.67
CA PHE A 12 -16.32 -4.77 -50.30
C PHE A 12 -15.80 -6.07 -49.69
N LEU A 13 -14.49 -6.28 -49.76
CA LEU A 13 -13.78 -7.15 -48.85
C LEU A 13 -13.92 -6.54 -47.46
N CYS A 14 -14.97 -6.96 -46.72
CA CYS A 14 -15.00 -6.83 -45.28
C CYS A 14 -13.84 -7.67 -44.74
N TYR A 15 -12.66 -7.06 -44.58
CA TYR A 15 -11.65 -7.57 -43.68
C TYR A 15 -12.25 -7.49 -42.28
N PHE A 16 -12.83 -8.60 -41.83
CA PHE A 16 -12.94 -8.85 -40.40
C PHE A 16 -11.50 -8.86 -39.88
N VAL A 17 -11.09 -7.75 -39.27
CA VAL A 17 -9.97 -7.77 -38.33
C VAL A 17 -10.47 -8.64 -37.17
N TYR A 18 -10.23 -9.95 -37.26
CA TYR A 18 -10.19 -10.80 -36.09
C TYR A 18 -9.04 -10.25 -35.25
N GLY A 19 -9.36 -9.31 -34.36
CA GLY A 19 -8.47 -9.03 -33.24
C GLY A 19 -8.33 -10.36 -32.51
N ASN A 20 -7.14 -10.93 -32.51
CA ASN A 20 -6.80 -12.02 -31.62
C ASN A 20 -7.05 -11.49 -30.20
N SER A 21 -8.22 -11.77 -29.63
CA SER A 21 -8.41 -11.64 -28.20
C SER A 21 -7.48 -12.68 -27.59
N GLU A 22 -6.38 -12.20 -27.04
CA GLU A 22 -5.43 -13.03 -26.28
C GLU A 22 -6.23 -13.88 -25.28
N ASP A 23 -6.02 -15.20 -25.33
CA ASP A 23 -6.69 -16.12 -24.40
C ASP A 23 -6.02 -16.05 -23.03
N LEU A 24 -6.56 -15.17 -22.18
CA LEU A 24 -6.04 -14.91 -20.85
C LEU A 24 -6.20 -16.08 -19.89
N THR A 25 -6.98 -17.11 -20.22
CA THR A 25 -7.07 -18.33 -19.38
C THR A 25 -5.76 -19.11 -19.36
N THR A 26 -4.94 -18.96 -20.40
CA THR A 26 -3.64 -19.62 -20.55
C THR A 26 -2.46 -18.73 -20.15
N HIS A 27 -2.73 -17.48 -19.76
CA HIS A 27 -1.68 -16.53 -19.39
C HIS A 27 -0.94 -17.01 -18.13
N PRO A 28 0.42 -16.97 -18.07
CA PRO A 28 1.19 -17.61 -16.99
C PRO A 28 0.87 -17.16 -15.55
N GLY A 29 0.34 -15.96 -15.34
CA GLY A 29 -0.09 -15.46 -14.03
C GLY A 29 -1.58 -15.64 -13.71
N HIS A 30 -2.38 -16.23 -14.61
CA HIS A 30 -3.81 -16.36 -14.41
C HIS A 30 -4.12 -17.29 -13.21
N LEU A 31 -4.98 -16.83 -12.30
CA LEU A 31 -5.31 -17.49 -11.02
C LEU A 31 -4.09 -17.77 -10.14
N LYS A 32 -3.07 -16.91 -10.22
CA LYS A 32 -1.91 -16.89 -9.33
C LYS A 32 -1.93 -15.62 -8.47
N PRO A 33 -1.12 -15.55 -7.40
CA PRO A 33 -0.95 -14.32 -6.65
C PRO A 33 -0.52 -13.17 -7.57
N ILE A 34 -0.89 -11.95 -7.23
CA ILE A 34 -0.46 -10.75 -7.95
C ILE A 34 1.08 -10.66 -7.96
N GLY A 35 1.64 -10.05 -8.99
CA GLY A 35 3.10 -10.02 -9.18
C GLY A 35 3.74 -11.38 -9.50
N SER A 36 2.95 -12.46 -9.69
CA SER A 36 3.47 -13.76 -10.18
C SER A 36 3.80 -13.77 -11.68
N HIS A 37 3.46 -12.71 -12.40
CA HIS A 37 3.78 -12.48 -13.80
C HIS A 37 4.13 -11.01 -14.00
N GLY A 38 4.53 -10.68 -15.22
CA GLY A 38 4.97 -9.34 -15.57
C GLY A 38 6.40 -9.09 -15.14
N GLU A 39 6.92 -7.95 -15.53
CA GLU A 39 8.22 -7.49 -15.06
C GLU A 39 8.07 -6.95 -13.63
N ILE A 40 8.97 -7.39 -12.75
CA ILE A 40 9.05 -6.92 -11.37
C ILE A 40 10.20 -5.92 -11.28
N LEU A 41 9.86 -4.67 -11.04
CA LEU A 41 10.80 -3.58 -10.83
C LEU A 41 11.09 -3.45 -9.33
N ASN A 42 12.36 -3.34 -8.97
CA ASN A 42 12.72 -3.00 -7.60
C ASN A 42 12.48 -1.51 -7.36
N VAL A 43 11.82 -1.17 -6.25
CA VAL A 43 11.74 0.22 -5.81
C VAL A 43 13.13 0.73 -5.45
N GLU A 44 13.41 1.98 -5.78
CA GLU A 44 14.67 2.64 -5.42
C GLU A 44 14.88 2.63 -3.91
N SER A 45 16.12 2.42 -3.47
CA SER A 45 16.45 2.37 -2.06
C SER A 45 17.62 3.29 -1.68
N MET A 46 17.53 3.89 -0.50
CA MET A 46 18.56 4.70 0.14
C MET A 46 18.80 4.23 1.58
N ASP A 47 20.00 4.42 2.12
CA ASP A 47 20.33 4.06 3.52
C ASP A 47 19.98 5.15 4.53
N TYR A 48 19.52 6.31 4.07
CA TYR A 48 19.14 7.44 4.88
C TYR A 48 18.03 8.24 4.21
N PHE A 49 17.25 8.95 5.03
CA PHE A 49 16.22 9.85 4.54
C PHE A 49 16.84 11.00 3.75
N PRO A 50 16.43 11.26 2.50
CA PRO A 50 16.91 12.40 1.75
C PRO A 50 16.51 13.72 2.44
N ASP A 51 17.30 14.77 2.20
CA ASP A 51 16.93 16.13 2.56
C ASP A 51 15.52 16.47 2.01
N PRO A 52 14.70 17.26 2.74
CA PRO A 52 13.36 17.62 2.30
C PRO A 52 13.30 18.13 0.84
N GLY A 53 14.20 19.01 0.41
CA GLY A 53 14.19 19.52 -0.97
C GLY A 53 14.39 18.41 -2.01
N VAL A 54 15.32 17.50 -1.75
CA VAL A 54 15.55 16.31 -2.60
C VAL A 54 14.36 15.37 -2.57
N PHE A 55 13.79 15.12 -1.39
CA PHE A 55 12.63 14.26 -1.21
C PHE A 55 11.43 14.75 -2.02
N PHE A 56 11.08 16.02 -1.84
CA PHE A 56 9.93 16.63 -2.47
C PHE A 56 10.09 16.77 -3.98
N THR A 57 11.29 17.10 -4.46
CA THR A 57 11.53 17.27 -5.90
C THR A 57 11.56 15.94 -6.64
N ASN A 58 12.28 14.95 -6.13
CA ASN A 58 12.56 13.72 -6.88
C ASN A 58 11.54 12.62 -6.64
N PHE A 59 10.93 12.57 -5.45
CA PHE A 59 10.05 11.47 -5.05
C PHE A 59 8.60 11.91 -4.97
N VAL A 60 8.30 13.03 -4.30
CA VAL A 60 6.91 13.54 -4.20
C VAL A 60 6.43 14.08 -5.54
N HIS A 61 7.09 15.12 -6.07
CA HIS A 61 6.74 15.67 -7.38
C HIS A 61 7.01 14.69 -8.52
N GLY A 62 8.03 13.84 -8.38
CA GLY A 62 8.31 12.76 -9.32
C GLY A 62 7.33 11.59 -9.27
N SER A 63 6.41 11.56 -8.29
CA SER A 63 5.50 10.44 -8.00
C SER A 63 6.23 9.09 -8.03
N LYS A 64 7.30 8.97 -7.25
CA LYS A 64 8.19 7.80 -7.28
C LYS A 64 8.37 7.21 -5.88
N PRO A 65 8.09 5.91 -5.68
CA PRO A 65 8.27 5.27 -4.38
C PRO A 65 9.75 5.18 -4.00
N LEU A 66 10.01 5.17 -2.69
CA LEU A 66 11.37 5.12 -2.13
C LEU A 66 11.39 4.24 -0.88
N VAL A 67 12.34 3.30 -0.82
CA VAL A 67 12.65 2.56 0.40
C VAL A 67 13.84 3.18 1.11
N VAL A 68 13.64 3.67 2.33
CA VAL A 68 14.72 4.12 3.22
C VAL A 68 15.09 2.96 4.16
N ARG A 69 16.17 2.26 3.82
CA ARG A 69 16.67 1.12 4.58
C ARG A 69 17.17 1.60 5.95
N GLY A 70 16.66 0.98 7.01
CA GLY A 70 16.98 1.40 8.38
C GLY A 70 16.42 2.76 8.81
N GLY A 71 15.57 3.41 8.00
CA GLY A 71 14.98 4.72 8.31
C GLY A 71 14.22 4.77 9.64
N ALA A 72 13.48 3.71 9.99
CA ALA A 72 12.69 3.64 11.22
C ALA A 72 13.56 3.54 12.48
N LYS A 73 14.85 3.21 12.35
CA LYS A 73 15.79 3.07 13.49
C LYS A 73 16.07 4.38 14.21
N ILE A 74 15.74 5.52 13.61
CA ILE A 74 15.84 6.84 14.26
C ILE A 74 14.85 6.99 15.42
N SER A 75 13.73 6.26 15.36
CA SER A 75 12.64 6.35 16.31
C SER A 75 12.87 5.40 17.50
N PRO A 76 12.69 5.84 18.75
CA PRO A 76 12.80 4.98 19.93
C PRO A 76 11.95 3.70 19.85
N ALA A 77 10.79 3.77 19.18
CA ALA A 77 9.90 2.63 18.95
C ALA A 77 10.62 1.39 18.40
N TYR A 78 11.62 1.56 17.54
CA TYR A 78 12.39 0.45 16.96
C TYR A 78 13.04 -0.45 18.02
N SER A 79 13.50 0.15 19.12
CA SER A 79 14.18 -0.59 20.20
C SER A 79 13.29 -0.80 21.43
N LEU A 80 12.35 0.11 21.69
CA LEU A 80 11.54 0.11 22.91
C LEU A 80 10.30 -0.76 22.82
N TRP A 81 9.65 -0.85 21.65
CA TRP A 81 8.39 -1.56 21.55
C TRP A 81 8.63 -3.07 21.74
N THR A 82 8.40 -3.55 22.97
CA THR A 82 8.30 -4.96 23.43
C THR A 82 6.92 -5.21 24.08
N ASP A 83 6.42 -6.45 24.19
CA ASP A 83 4.99 -6.66 24.52
C ASP A 83 4.77 -6.24 25.96
N GLU A 84 5.79 -6.50 26.76
CA GLU A 84 5.99 -5.92 28.07
C GLU A 84 5.91 -4.39 28.04
N TYR A 85 6.67 -3.70 27.18
CA TYR A 85 6.61 -2.24 27.08
C TYR A 85 5.21 -1.73 26.72
N LEU A 86 4.62 -2.24 25.63
CA LEU A 86 3.30 -1.78 25.16
C LEU A 86 2.17 -2.17 26.12
N GLY A 87 2.27 -3.31 26.78
CA GLY A 87 1.28 -3.81 27.74
C GLY A 87 1.35 -3.15 29.13
N ASN A 88 2.39 -2.37 29.43
CA ASN A 88 2.65 -1.82 30.76
C ASN A 88 2.18 -0.36 30.95
N PHE A 89 1.55 0.24 29.94
CA PHE A 89 0.97 1.59 30.06
C PHE A 89 -0.41 1.54 30.72
N GLU A 90 -0.59 2.30 31.81
CA GLU A 90 -1.90 2.45 32.46
C GLU A 90 -2.89 3.20 31.57
N GLU A 91 -2.41 4.15 30.78
CA GLU A 91 -3.18 4.85 29.74
C GLU A 91 -3.75 3.88 28.71
N GLY A 92 -3.00 2.82 28.36
CA GLY A 92 -3.43 1.81 27.40
C GLY A 92 -4.60 0.93 27.88
N LYS A 93 -4.94 0.94 29.18
CA LYS A 93 -6.15 0.29 29.70
C LYS A 93 -7.43 1.09 29.44
N LYS A 94 -7.29 2.38 29.13
CA LYS A 94 -8.40 3.32 28.87
C LYS A 94 -8.49 3.72 27.41
N GLU A 95 -7.37 3.64 26.68
CA GLU A 95 -7.34 3.87 25.25
C GLU A 95 -8.11 2.78 24.51
N ILE A 96 -9.25 3.13 23.93
CA ILE A 96 -10.06 2.22 23.12
C ILE A 96 -9.53 2.25 21.69
N VAL A 97 -9.27 1.07 21.15
CA VAL A 97 -8.73 0.89 19.81
C VAL A 97 -9.63 0.00 18.97
N VAL A 98 -9.64 0.26 17.66
CA VAL A 98 -10.48 -0.44 16.68
C VAL A 98 -9.72 -1.65 16.12
N VAL A 99 -10.31 -2.83 16.26
CA VAL A 99 -9.72 -4.11 15.89
C VAL A 99 -10.58 -4.83 14.86
N GLU A 100 -10.01 -5.15 13.71
CA GLU A 100 -10.63 -6.01 12.71
C GLU A 100 -10.61 -7.46 13.18
N GLN A 101 -11.73 -8.16 12.98
CA GLN A 101 -11.94 -9.55 13.41
C GLN A 101 -11.45 -10.61 12.39
N ALA A 102 -10.77 -10.16 11.34
CA ALA A 102 -10.16 -11.02 10.34
C ALA A 102 -8.90 -10.35 9.79
N LYS A 103 -7.87 -11.15 9.48
CA LYS A 103 -6.60 -10.64 8.94
C LYS A 103 -6.61 -10.38 7.44
N LYS A 104 -7.49 -11.08 6.71
CA LYS A 104 -7.81 -10.72 5.33
C LYS A 104 -8.83 -9.59 5.41
N GLU A 105 -8.45 -8.43 4.91
CA GLU A 105 -9.29 -7.23 4.96
C GLU A 105 -10.68 -7.56 4.39
N ASN A 106 -11.71 -7.35 5.23
CA ASN A 106 -13.09 -7.59 4.87
C ASN A 106 -13.95 -6.45 5.42
N ARG A 107 -14.20 -5.46 4.56
CA ARG A 107 -14.97 -4.26 4.88
C ARG A 107 -16.47 -4.51 5.13
N THR A 108 -16.93 -5.77 5.11
CA THR A 108 -18.31 -6.15 5.49
C THR A 108 -18.44 -6.59 6.95
N LEU A 109 -17.32 -6.90 7.61
CA LEU A 109 -17.31 -7.26 9.02
C LEU A 109 -17.29 -5.99 9.88
N SER A 110 -18.03 -6.01 10.99
CA SER A 110 -17.95 -4.94 11.97
C SER A 110 -16.67 -5.11 12.80
N PRO A 111 -15.89 -4.04 13.00
CA PRO A 111 -14.75 -4.09 13.90
C PRO A 111 -15.20 -4.20 15.36
N GLU A 112 -14.29 -4.68 16.20
CA GLU A 112 -14.40 -4.71 17.66
C GLU A 112 -13.70 -3.48 18.25
N GLU A 113 -14.22 -2.94 19.36
CA GLU A 113 -13.58 -1.87 20.12
C GLU A 113 -13.11 -2.43 21.47
N VAL A 114 -11.81 -2.37 21.74
CA VAL A 114 -11.19 -2.94 22.94
C VAL A 114 -10.14 -2.02 23.53
N PRO A 115 -9.81 -2.11 24.83
CA PRO A 115 -8.63 -1.43 25.37
C PRO A 115 -7.34 -1.85 24.67
N PHE A 116 -6.42 -0.92 24.41
CA PHE A 116 -5.14 -1.20 23.75
C PHE A 116 -4.34 -2.33 24.44
N THR A 117 -4.26 -2.31 25.77
CA THR A 117 -3.54 -3.37 26.51
C THR A 117 -4.22 -4.73 26.38
N GLU A 118 -5.54 -4.77 26.21
CA GLU A 118 -6.27 -6.02 25.97
C GLU A 118 -5.92 -6.58 24.58
N PHE A 119 -5.89 -5.72 23.55
CA PHE A 119 -5.41 -6.11 22.23
C PHE A 119 -3.99 -6.70 22.28
N VAL A 120 -3.05 -6.05 23.00
CA VAL A 120 -1.66 -6.54 23.15
C VAL A 120 -1.59 -7.94 23.79
N GLN A 121 -2.57 -8.32 24.62
CA GLN A 121 -2.63 -9.66 25.21
C GLN A 121 -3.22 -10.72 24.26
N ARG A 122 -4.12 -10.30 23.35
CA ARG A 122 -4.90 -11.18 22.47
C ARG A 122 -4.24 -11.44 21.12
N TYR A 123 -3.58 -10.43 20.52
CA TYR A 123 -3.18 -10.43 19.10
C TYR A 123 -2.31 -11.62 18.68
N ARG A 124 -1.54 -12.20 19.60
CA ARG A 124 -0.68 -13.35 19.30
C ARG A 124 -1.46 -14.62 19.00
N ASN A 125 -2.61 -14.81 19.63
CA ASN A 125 -3.36 -16.06 19.61
C ASN A 125 -4.67 -15.97 18.82
N GLU A 126 -5.11 -14.76 18.50
CA GLU A 126 -6.36 -14.50 17.79
C GLU A 126 -6.12 -14.07 16.34
N ASP A 127 -7.16 -14.18 15.51
CA ASP A 127 -7.13 -13.71 14.12
C ASP A 127 -7.55 -12.24 13.99
N ILE A 128 -6.87 -11.39 14.76
CA ILE A 128 -7.19 -9.97 14.87
C ILE A 128 -6.11 -9.06 14.27
N TYR A 129 -6.54 -7.89 13.81
CA TYR A 129 -5.68 -6.87 13.22
C TYR A 129 -6.09 -5.48 13.69
N LEU A 130 -5.15 -4.74 14.25
CA LEU A 130 -5.35 -3.37 14.69
C LEU A 130 -5.01 -2.39 13.58
N VAL A 131 -5.93 -1.47 13.30
CA VAL A 131 -5.72 -0.28 12.47
C VAL A 131 -6.31 0.92 13.22
N ASN A 132 -5.46 1.78 13.77
CA ASN A 132 -5.90 2.86 14.64
C ASN A 132 -4.97 4.07 14.54
N ASP A 133 -5.41 5.25 14.95
CA ASP A 133 -4.48 6.34 15.24
C ASP A 133 -3.44 5.89 16.28
N LEU A 134 -2.20 6.36 16.13
CA LEU A 134 -1.13 6.11 17.08
C LEU A 134 -1.53 6.70 18.44
N PRO A 135 -1.67 5.87 19.50
CA PRO A 135 -2.06 6.38 20.81
C PRO A 135 -1.10 7.46 21.32
N GLU A 136 -1.65 8.53 21.91
CA GLU A 136 -0.86 9.70 22.32
C GLU A 136 0.29 9.34 23.27
N PHE A 137 0.09 8.37 24.18
CA PHE A 137 1.14 7.94 25.11
C PHE A 137 2.36 7.27 24.43
N LEU A 138 2.19 6.81 23.18
CA LEU A 138 3.25 6.24 22.33
C LEU A 138 3.78 7.24 21.29
N SER A 139 3.16 8.42 21.15
CA SER A 139 3.51 9.41 20.11
C SER A 139 4.98 9.85 20.18
N LYS A 140 5.51 9.94 21.40
CA LYS A 140 6.90 10.28 21.73
C LYS A 140 7.95 9.28 21.21
N ASP A 141 7.55 8.04 20.96
CA ASP A 141 8.46 6.99 20.50
C ASP A 141 8.61 6.98 18.97
N VAL A 142 7.77 7.73 18.27
CA VAL A 142 7.71 7.76 16.80
C VAL A 142 8.05 9.15 16.28
N PHE A 143 9.30 9.29 15.85
CA PHE A 143 9.78 10.52 15.24
C PHE A 143 9.27 10.67 13.82
N LEU A 144 9.06 11.92 13.41
CA LEU A 144 8.79 12.24 12.01
C LEU A 144 10.06 11.99 11.19
N PRO A 145 9.94 11.36 10.00
CA PRO A 145 11.05 11.25 9.06
C PRO A 145 11.72 12.60 8.77
N PRO A 146 13.06 12.70 8.76
CA PRO A 146 13.79 13.93 8.45
C PRO A 146 13.35 14.60 7.14
N SER A 147 12.97 13.81 6.13
CA SER A 147 12.46 14.31 4.84
C SER A 147 11.16 15.11 4.96
N LEU A 148 10.43 15.00 6.07
CA LEU A 148 9.17 15.71 6.35
C LEU A 148 9.35 16.89 7.32
N LEU A 149 10.57 17.18 7.79
CA LEU A 149 10.84 18.24 8.77
C LEU A 149 10.87 19.64 8.13
N CYS A 150 9.77 20.01 7.46
CA CYS A 150 9.51 21.39 7.06
C CYS A 150 8.16 21.85 7.63
N GLN A 151 8.09 23.13 7.98
CA GLN A 151 6.94 23.69 8.73
C GLN A 151 5.61 23.42 8.01
N ASP A 152 5.57 23.66 6.69
CA ASP A 152 4.38 23.45 5.86
C ASP A 152 3.93 21.98 5.76
N VAL A 153 4.79 21.01 6.05
CA VAL A 153 4.38 19.60 6.08
C VAL A 153 3.94 19.21 7.47
N VAL A 154 4.63 19.70 8.50
CA VAL A 154 4.25 19.48 9.90
C VAL A 154 2.87 20.07 10.20
N ASP A 155 2.57 21.26 9.66
CA ASP A 155 1.27 21.93 9.86
C ASP A 155 0.11 21.23 9.13
N TYR A 156 0.43 20.42 8.10
CA TYR A 156 -0.54 19.70 7.27
C TYR A 156 -0.44 18.18 7.41
N LEU A 157 0.16 17.72 8.51
CA LEU A 157 0.19 16.31 8.90
C LEU A 157 -1.25 15.85 9.18
N LEU A 158 -1.75 14.86 8.44
CA LEU A 158 -3.14 14.40 8.62
C LEU A 158 -3.26 13.43 9.80
N ALA A 159 -2.37 12.44 9.88
CA ALA A 159 -2.42 11.40 10.92
C ALA A 159 -1.07 10.67 11.07
N LYS A 160 -0.94 9.96 12.19
CA LYS A 160 0.02 8.88 12.42
C LYS A 160 -0.79 7.61 12.70
N LEU A 161 -0.79 6.62 11.82
CA LEU A 161 -1.58 5.39 12.04
C LEU A 161 -0.74 4.22 12.51
N MET A 162 -1.21 3.51 13.55
CA MET A 162 -0.69 2.23 14.01
C MET A 162 -1.37 1.05 13.33
N TRP A 163 -0.55 0.17 12.75
CA TRP A 163 -0.98 -1.13 12.25
C TRP A 163 -0.29 -2.26 13.02
N PHE A 164 -1.06 -3.18 13.60
CA PHE A 164 -0.53 -4.22 14.50
C PHE A 164 -1.27 -5.56 14.33
N SER A 165 -0.54 -6.62 13.99
CA SER A 165 -1.02 -8.01 14.02
C SER A 165 0.10 -8.99 14.43
N ASN A 166 -0.20 -10.29 14.45
CA ASN A 166 0.79 -11.38 14.53
C ASN A 166 1.18 -11.93 13.13
N GLY A 167 0.90 -11.18 12.06
CA GLY A 167 1.19 -11.54 10.67
C GLY A 167 0.14 -12.40 9.97
N GLY A 168 0.33 -12.58 8.67
CA GLY A 168 -0.65 -13.19 7.77
C GLY A 168 -1.79 -12.26 7.36
N THR A 169 -1.72 -10.96 7.71
CA THR A 169 -2.70 -9.97 7.22
C THR A 169 -2.60 -9.83 5.72
N LYS A 170 -3.64 -9.38 5.03
CA LYS A 170 -3.61 -9.08 3.59
C LYS A 170 -4.59 -7.96 3.32
N SER A 171 -4.11 -6.86 2.78
CA SER A 171 -4.95 -5.76 2.31
C SER A 171 -5.45 -6.06 0.91
N VAL A 172 -6.57 -5.44 0.54
CA VAL A 172 -7.04 -5.43 -0.85
C VAL A 172 -6.15 -4.51 -1.70
N LEU A 173 -6.21 -4.68 -3.03
CA LEU A 173 -5.60 -3.72 -3.95
C LEU A 173 -6.38 -2.40 -3.88
N HIS A 174 -5.73 -1.32 -3.46
CA HIS A 174 -6.34 0.01 -3.29
C HIS A 174 -5.32 1.11 -3.60
N TYR A 175 -5.77 2.36 -3.55
CA TYR A 175 -4.89 3.53 -3.55
C TYR A 175 -5.31 4.52 -2.46
N ASP A 176 -4.33 5.25 -1.93
CA ASP A 176 -4.58 6.26 -0.91
C ASP A 176 -4.75 7.66 -1.50
N SER A 177 -5.52 8.48 -0.78
CA SER A 177 -5.81 9.87 -1.14
C SER A 177 -4.87 10.89 -0.47
N ALA A 178 -3.72 10.43 0.01
CA ALA A 178 -2.65 11.24 0.54
C ALA A 178 -1.29 10.54 0.32
N GLU A 179 -0.21 11.32 0.42
CA GLU A 179 1.16 10.80 0.45
C GLU A 179 1.36 9.95 1.71
N ASN A 180 2.15 8.87 1.69
CA ASN A 180 2.30 8.00 2.86
C ASN A 180 3.75 7.53 3.05
N ILE A 181 4.29 7.61 4.27
CA ILE A 181 5.51 6.89 4.66
C ILE A 181 5.15 5.79 5.66
N ASN A 182 5.33 4.54 5.24
CA ASN A 182 5.17 3.33 6.03
C ASN A 182 6.50 2.96 6.71
N CYS A 183 6.62 3.08 8.02
CA CYS A 183 7.82 2.63 8.76
C CYS A 183 7.58 1.32 9.52
N LEU A 184 8.39 0.28 9.24
CA LEU A 184 8.24 -1.05 9.82
C LEU A 184 9.13 -1.21 11.06
N PHE A 185 8.53 -1.24 12.25
CA PHE A 185 9.30 -1.43 13.50
C PHE A 185 9.64 -2.89 13.82
N ALA A 186 8.79 -3.84 13.39
CA ALA A 186 9.01 -5.27 13.61
C ALA A 186 8.20 -6.12 12.60
N GLY A 187 8.62 -7.37 12.38
CA GLY A 187 8.07 -8.27 11.36
C GLY A 187 8.67 -8.06 9.96
N ALA A 188 7.99 -8.54 8.93
CA ALA A 188 8.34 -8.26 7.53
C ALA A 188 7.08 -7.87 6.75
N LYS A 189 7.22 -7.00 5.75
CA LYS A 189 6.12 -6.57 4.88
C LYS A 189 6.53 -6.73 3.42
N LYS A 190 5.64 -7.32 2.61
CA LYS A 190 5.80 -7.41 1.16
C LYS A 190 4.73 -6.52 0.53
N LEU A 191 5.11 -5.76 -0.48
CA LEU A 191 4.19 -4.89 -1.20
C LEU A 191 4.44 -5.00 -2.70
N TYR A 192 3.35 -5.04 -3.45
CA TYR A 192 3.35 -4.82 -4.89
C TYR A 192 2.63 -3.51 -5.17
N LEU A 193 3.33 -2.60 -5.84
CA LEU A 193 2.82 -1.29 -6.22
C LEU A 193 2.70 -1.21 -7.75
N ILE A 194 1.69 -0.50 -8.24
CA ILE A 194 1.46 -0.27 -9.67
C ILE A 194 1.44 1.24 -9.92
N ASP A 195 2.25 1.70 -10.88
CA ASP A 195 2.35 3.11 -11.24
C ASP A 195 1.05 3.60 -11.92
N PRO A 196 0.31 4.54 -11.31
CA PRO A 196 -0.94 5.05 -11.86
C PRO A 196 -0.71 5.90 -13.12
N ASN A 197 0.46 6.50 -13.30
CA ASN A 197 0.77 7.31 -14.49
C ASN A 197 0.88 6.43 -15.74
N LYS A 198 1.25 5.16 -15.57
CA LYS A 198 1.40 4.20 -16.68
C LYS A 198 0.19 3.27 -16.83
N TYR A 199 -0.51 2.95 -15.74
CA TYR A 199 -1.48 1.85 -15.70
C TYR A 199 -2.85 2.19 -15.09
N SER A 200 -3.19 3.47 -14.90
CA SER A 200 -4.51 3.87 -14.38
C SER A 200 -5.70 3.34 -15.21
N ASP A 201 -5.53 3.12 -16.51
CA ASP A 201 -6.56 2.53 -17.38
C ASP A 201 -6.58 0.99 -17.35
N LYS A 202 -5.66 0.35 -16.61
CA LYS A 202 -5.52 -1.11 -16.49
C LYS A 202 -5.99 -1.66 -15.14
N VAL A 203 -6.05 -0.82 -14.11
CA VAL A 203 -6.49 -1.21 -12.77
C VAL A 203 -7.97 -0.86 -12.60
N THR A 204 -8.79 -1.90 -12.39
CA THR A 204 -10.22 -1.71 -12.12
C THR A 204 -10.43 -1.40 -10.65
N ILE A 205 -11.06 -0.26 -10.35
CA ILE A 205 -11.50 0.12 -9.00
C ILE A 205 -13.02 0.13 -8.99
N GLU A 206 -13.62 -0.95 -8.49
CA GLU A 206 -15.07 -1.07 -8.39
C GLU A 206 -15.65 -0.12 -7.34
N ASN A 207 -14.95 0.06 -6.22
CA ASN A 207 -15.43 0.82 -5.09
C ASN A 207 -14.82 2.23 -5.07
N VAL A 208 -15.19 3.05 -6.05
CA VAL A 208 -14.61 4.39 -6.28
C VAL A 208 -14.60 5.28 -5.03
N LYS A 209 -15.66 5.25 -4.21
CA LYS A 209 -15.74 6.06 -2.98
C LYS A 209 -14.73 5.66 -1.91
N SER A 210 -14.32 4.41 -1.91
CA SER A 210 -13.44 3.81 -0.91
C SER A 210 -12.10 3.38 -1.51
N ALA A 211 -11.85 3.74 -2.77
CA ALA A 211 -10.61 3.59 -3.52
C ALA A 211 -10.02 2.17 -3.61
N TYR A 212 -10.86 1.12 -3.62
CA TYR A 212 -10.38 -0.28 -3.66
C TYR A 212 -10.98 -1.13 -4.78
N SER A 213 -10.24 -2.16 -5.17
CA SER A 213 -10.62 -3.19 -6.14
C SER A 213 -11.15 -4.45 -5.45
N ASP A 214 -12.11 -5.13 -6.08
CA ASP A 214 -12.62 -6.43 -5.63
C ASP A 214 -11.74 -7.62 -6.08
N VAL A 215 -10.55 -7.34 -6.65
CA VAL A 215 -9.63 -8.39 -7.09
C VAL A 215 -9.12 -9.22 -5.91
N ASP A 216 -9.13 -10.54 -6.06
CA ASP A 216 -8.44 -11.43 -5.11
C ASP A 216 -6.94 -11.45 -5.43
N VAL A 217 -6.16 -10.68 -4.68
CA VAL A 217 -4.71 -10.53 -4.87
C VAL A 217 -3.94 -11.84 -4.72
N GLU A 218 -4.53 -12.87 -4.13
CA GLU A 218 -3.92 -14.21 -4.03
C GLU A 218 -4.19 -15.09 -5.25
N ARG A 219 -5.19 -14.73 -6.05
CA ARG A 219 -5.68 -15.53 -7.17
C ARG A 219 -6.29 -14.62 -8.24
N VAL A 220 -5.44 -13.87 -8.92
CA VAL A 220 -5.87 -12.84 -9.87
C VAL A 220 -6.46 -13.46 -11.13
N ASP A 221 -7.74 -13.21 -11.36
CA ASP A 221 -8.46 -13.67 -12.54
C ASP A 221 -8.31 -12.66 -13.69
N PHE A 222 -7.38 -12.90 -14.62
CA PHE A 222 -7.22 -12.04 -15.81
C PHE A 222 -8.37 -12.07 -16.81
N VAL A 223 -9.27 -13.05 -16.77
CA VAL A 223 -10.48 -12.98 -17.60
C VAL A 223 -11.41 -11.91 -17.04
N LYS A 224 -11.52 -11.82 -15.71
CA LYS A 224 -12.28 -10.76 -15.02
C LYS A 224 -11.54 -9.42 -15.00
N TYR A 225 -10.21 -9.44 -14.85
CA TYR A 225 -9.32 -8.27 -14.70
C TYR A 225 -8.21 -8.27 -15.77
N PRO A 226 -8.55 -8.11 -17.07
CA PRO A 226 -7.59 -8.27 -18.17
C PRO A 226 -6.49 -7.22 -18.21
N GLY A 227 -6.70 -6.05 -17.59
CA GLY A 227 -5.68 -5.02 -17.50
C GLY A 227 -4.49 -5.44 -16.64
N LEU A 228 -4.73 -6.19 -15.56
CA LEU A 228 -3.67 -6.66 -14.66
C LEU A 228 -2.68 -7.60 -15.33
N ALA A 229 -3.07 -8.31 -16.40
CA ALA A 229 -2.13 -9.13 -17.19
C ALA A 229 -1.01 -8.30 -17.84
N LYS A 230 -1.18 -6.97 -17.96
CA LYS A 230 -0.33 -6.07 -18.74
C LYS A 230 0.41 -5.03 -17.90
N VAL A 231 0.30 -5.10 -16.58
CA VAL A 231 0.96 -4.14 -15.68
C VAL A 231 2.36 -4.62 -15.31
N GLU A 232 3.23 -3.67 -15.01
CA GLU A 232 4.49 -3.90 -14.31
C GLU A 232 4.26 -3.67 -12.82
N TYR A 233 4.93 -4.46 -12.00
CA TYR A 233 4.82 -4.36 -10.55
C TYR A 233 6.12 -3.83 -9.97
N HIS A 234 6.01 -2.82 -9.13
CA HIS A 234 7.09 -2.38 -8.26
C HIS A 234 7.04 -3.19 -6.97
N TYR A 235 8.09 -3.96 -6.68
CA TYR A 235 8.14 -4.84 -5.53
C TYR A 235 9.03 -4.29 -4.42
N VAL A 236 8.55 -4.44 -3.19
CA VAL A 236 9.31 -4.14 -1.97
C VAL A 236 9.15 -5.28 -0.97
N GLU A 237 10.29 -5.74 -0.44
CA GLU A 237 10.35 -6.48 0.81
C GLU A 237 11.00 -5.61 1.88
N MET A 238 10.24 -5.28 2.92
CA MET A 238 10.69 -4.48 4.06
C MET A 238 11.13 -5.39 5.21
N GLN A 239 12.26 -5.03 5.82
CA GLN A 239 12.77 -5.65 7.05
C GLN A 239 12.56 -4.69 8.24
N PRO A 240 12.63 -5.19 9.50
CA PRO A 240 12.55 -4.33 10.67
C PRO A 240 13.56 -3.19 10.62
N GLY A 241 13.07 -1.96 10.68
CA GLY A 241 13.86 -0.75 10.58
C GLY A 241 13.68 -0.01 9.26
N ASP A 242 13.10 -0.61 8.22
CA ASP A 242 12.91 0.08 6.93
C ASP A 242 11.69 1.01 6.95
N CYS A 243 11.74 2.08 6.16
CA CYS A 243 10.57 2.88 5.80
C CYS A 243 10.35 2.89 4.30
N LEU A 244 9.10 2.85 3.85
CA LEU A 244 8.69 2.92 2.45
C LEU A 244 7.83 4.17 2.25
N TYR A 245 8.26 5.06 1.37
CA TYR A 245 7.42 6.12 0.84
C TYR A 245 6.58 5.58 -0.32
N ILE A 246 5.26 5.72 -0.21
CA ILE A 246 4.25 5.38 -1.21
C ILE A 246 3.65 6.70 -1.69
N PRO A 247 3.80 7.07 -2.98
CA PRO A 247 3.28 8.32 -3.46
C PRO A 247 1.75 8.32 -3.56
N TYR A 248 1.16 9.51 -3.46
CA TYR A 248 -0.28 9.71 -3.64
C TYR A 248 -0.81 9.01 -4.90
N GLY A 249 -1.94 8.29 -4.74
CA GLY A 249 -2.64 7.65 -5.85
C GLY A 249 -1.98 6.39 -6.43
N TRP A 250 -0.84 5.96 -5.90
CA TRP A 250 -0.25 4.67 -6.30
C TRP A 250 -1.15 3.52 -5.86
N TYR A 251 -1.39 2.57 -6.77
CA TYR A 251 -2.12 1.37 -6.41
C TYR A 251 -1.16 0.45 -5.67
N GLY A 252 -1.51 0.07 -4.45
CA GLY A 252 -0.80 -0.93 -3.67
C GLY A 252 -1.73 -2.07 -3.32
N ASP A 253 -1.24 -3.29 -3.43
CA ASP A 253 -1.68 -4.31 -2.49
C ASP A 253 -0.66 -4.39 -1.35
N ASP A 254 -1.16 -4.46 -0.13
CA ASP A 254 -0.34 -5.03 0.94
C ASP A 254 -0.62 -6.53 0.96
N ILE A 255 0.02 -7.30 0.07
CA ILE A 255 0.16 -8.73 0.34
C ILE A 255 1.07 -8.89 1.55
N ALA A 256 0.40 -8.94 2.68
CA ALA A 256 0.89 -9.39 3.95
C ALA A 256 2.09 -8.68 4.56
N ILE A 257 1.79 -8.16 5.75
CA ILE A 257 2.57 -8.42 6.94
C ILE A 257 2.81 -9.94 7.00
N SER A 258 3.91 -10.40 6.44
CA SER A 258 4.44 -11.70 6.77
C SER A 258 5.24 -11.50 8.06
N CYS A 259 4.63 -11.76 9.23
CA CYS A 259 5.42 -12.26 10.35
C CYS A 259 5.79 -13.70 10.02
N SER A 260 6.66 -13.88 9.02
CA SER A 260 7.21 -15.19 8.70
C SER A 260 8.20 -15.54 9.79
N TYR A 261 7.73 -16.37 10.72
CA TYR A 261 8.51 -17.30 11.54
C TYR A 261 9.89 -16.79 11.95
N THR A 262 9.93 -15.96 12.98
CA THR A 262 10.96 -16.12 14.00
C THR A 262 10.39 -15.65 15.34
N CYS A 263 10.72 -16.39 16.37
CA CYS A 263 10.17 -16.32 17.71
C CYS A 263 10.20 -14.88 18.30
N GLY A 264 9.01 -14.29 18.53
CA GLY A 264 8.86 -13.02 19.27
C GLY A 264 8.97 -11.76 18.41
N LEU A 265 8.11 -10.78 18.69
CA LEU A 265 7.99 -9.43 18.07
C LEU A 265 7.36 -9.42 16.65
N ARG A 266 6.47 -8.53 16.19
CA ARG A 266 5.50 -7.50 16.63
C ARG A 266 5.19 -6.72 15.33
N CYS A 267 4.05 -6.05 15.14
CA CYS A 267 3.91 -5.09 14.03
C CYS A 267 3.47 -3.74 14.58
N GLY A 268 4.23 -2.71 14.26
CA GLY A 268 3.81 -1.34 14.40
C GLY A 268 4.22 -0.68 13.10
N LEU A 269 3.23 -0.27 12.31
CA LEU A 269 3.45 0.75 11.29
C LEU A 269 3.13 2.11 11.91
N ALA A 270 3.80 3.17 11.47
CA ALA A 270 3.35 4.53 11.64
C ALA A 270 3.23 5.10 10.23
N GLU A 271 2.00 5.35 9.76
CA GLU A 271 1.77 5.98 8.47
C GLU A 271 1.59 7.47 8.65
N VAL A 272 2.41 8.26 7.95
CA VAL A 272 2.34 9.71 7.98
C VAL A 272 1.73 10.21 6.69
N TYR A 273 0.56 10.86 6.77
CA TYR A 273 -0.12 11.44 5.62
C TYR A 273 0.05 12.95 5.51
N TRP A 274 0.32 13.49 4.31
CA TRP A 274 0.40 14.95 4.07
C TRP A 274 -0.13 15.37 2.68
N ARG A 275 -0.44 16.66 2.50
CA ARG A 275 -1.00 17.26 1.27
C ARG A 275 -0.25 18.47 0.70
N SER A 276 0.80 18.97 1.37
CA SER A 276 1.51 20.21 0.96
C SER A 276 2.94 19.94 0.45
N LEU A 277 3.42 20.79 -0.45
CA LEU A 277 4.80 20.80 -0.94
C LEU A 277 5.67 21.68 -0.04
N CYS A 278 6.89 21.22 0.25
CA CYS A 278 7.90 22.03 0.91
C CYS A 278 8.41 23.13 -0.04
N GLY A 279 7.92 24.36 0.11
CA GLY A 279 8.64 25.59 -0.27
C GLY A 279 9.24 25.71 -1.68
N LEU A 280 8.74 24.98 -2.69
CA LEU A 280 9.13 25.21 -4.09
C LEU A 280 8.42 26.48 -4.57
N SER A 281 9.07 27.62 -4.34
CA SER A 281 8.83 28.81 -5.15
C SER A 281 9.14 28.43 -6.59
N VAL A 282 8.11 28.11 -7.36
CA VAL A 282 8.19 27.99 -8.81
C VAL A 282 8.66 29.36 -9.32
N VAL A 283 9.90 29.43 -9.79
CA VAL A 283 10.36 30.49 -10.70
C VAL A 283 10.21 29.96 -12.12
#